data_AF-A0A1J5PPD2-F1
#
_entry.id   AF-A0A1J5PPD2-F1
#
_cell.length_a   1.000
_cell.length_b   1.000
_cell.length_c   1.000
_cell.angle_alpha   90.00
_cell.angle_beta   90.00
_cell.angle_gamma   90.00
#
_symmetry.space_group_name_H-M   'P 1'
#
loop_
_entity.id
_entity.type
_entity.pdbx_description
1 polymer ?
#
loop_
_entity_poly.entity_id
_entity_poly.type
_entity_poly.pdbx_seq_one_letter_code
_entity_poly.pdbx_strand_id
1 'polypeptide(L)'
;MIGRLNLAVHKGCDGVDADNVDGYTNSTGFPLTGNDQLAYNRFLSAQAHSRKLAIGLKNDIDQLDYLAVSFDFAVNEQCHEFNECAGYRAFTSLNKPVLNIEYQKRYVDNTNYAFNALCAKARSENLRTLVLPLLLDGSFRMSCD
;
A
#
# COMPACT_ATOMS: atom_id res chain seq x y z
N MET A 1 13.79 -0.46 -13.58
CA MET A 1 12.31 -0.47 -13.50
C MET A 1 11.58 -0.12 -14.78
N ILE A 2 12.07 0.81 -15.61
CA ILE A 2 11.44 1.19 -16.90
C ILE A 2 10.99 -0.01 -17.75
N GLY A 3 11.84 -1.02 -17.93
CA GLY A 3 11.47 -2.23 -18.71
C GLY A 3 10.27 -2.99 -18.13
N ARG A 4 10.11 -3.04 -16.80
CA ARG A 4 8.96 -3.68 -16.15
C ARG A 4 7.68 -2.86 -16.33
N LEU A 5 7.77 -1.53 -16.29
CA LEU A 5 6.63 -0.65 -16.58
C LEU A 5 6.19 -0.76 -18.04
N ASN A 6 7.13 -0.84 -18.98
CA ASN A 6 6.80 -1.12 -20.39
C ASN A 6 6.09 -2.47 -20.54
N LEU A 7 6.56 -3.51 -19.83
CA LEU A 7 5.90 -4.81 -19.83
C LEU A 7 4.48 -4.75 -19.26
N ALA A 8 4.24 -3.98 -18.19
CA ALA A 8 2.90 -3.77 -17.64
C ALA A 8 1.95 -3.15 -18.69
N VAL A 9 2.41 -2.14 -19.43
CA VAL A 9 1.65 -1.56 -20.56
C VAL A 9 1.36 -2.62 -21.62
N HIS A 10 2.37 -3.40 -22.04
CA HIS A 10 2.20 -4.45 -23.04
C HIS A 10 1.23 -5.55 -22.60
N LYS A 11 1.13 -5.81 -21.30
CA LYS A 11 0.16 -6.74 -20.72
C LYS A 11 -1.23 -6.14 -20.50
N GLY A 12 -1.43 -4.86 -20.79
CA GLY A 12 -2.71 -4.17 -20.63
C GLY A 12 -3.07 -3.87 -19.18
N CYS A 13 -2.07 -3.72 -18.29
CA CYS A 13 -2.34 -3.30 -16.91
C CYS A 13 -2.89 -1.86 -16.89
N ASP A 14 -3.88 -1.60 -16.03
CA ASP A 14 -4.38 -0.25 -15.76
C ASP A 14 -3.49 0.52 -14.78
N GLY A 15 -2.75 -0.20 -13.94
CA GLY A 15 -1.84 0.36 -12.96
C GLY A 15 -0.86 -0.68 -12.42
N VAL A 16 0.03 -0.22 -11.55
CA VAL A 16 1.08 -1.04 -10.94
C VAL A 16 1.20 -0.77 -9.43
N ASP A 17 1.55 -1.81 -8.69
CA ASP A 17 1.96 -1.73 -7.29
C ASP A 17 3.46 -2.07 -7.23
N ALA A 18 4.29 -1.10 -6.81
CA ALA A 18 5.73 -1.23 -6.79
C ALA A 18 6.19 -1.50 -5.35
N ASP A 19 6.51 -2.75 -5.07
CA ASP A 19 6.85 -3.22 -3.72
C ASP A 19 8.29 -2.90 -3.29
N ASN A 20 8.55 -2.94 -1.97
CA ASN A 20 9.83 -2.66 -1.31
C ASN A 20 10.39 -1.26 -1.61
N VAL A 21 9.54 -0.25 -1.43
CA VAL A 21 9.84 1.16 -1.68
C VAL A 21 10.02 1.97 -0.39
N ASP A 22 10.48 1.29 0.66
CA ASP A 22 10.77 1.81 2.01
C ASP A 22 12.12 1.27 2.53
N GLY A 23 13.05 0.94 1.62
CA GLY A 23 14.31 0.28 1.96
C GLY A 23 15.21 1.08 2.91
N TYR A 24 15.05 2.40 3.00
CA TYR A 24 15.81 3.24 3.94
C TYR A 24 15.48 2.99 5.42
N THR A 25 14.32 2.40 5.73
CA THR A 25 13.95 2.00 7.10
C THR A 25 14.47 0.61 7.46
N ASN A 26 15.15 -0.07 6.53
CA ASN A 26 15.55 -1.46 6.64
C ASN A 26 17.07 -1.65 6.53
N SER A 27 17.57 -2.77 7.08
CA SER A 27 18.97 -3.18 6.93
C SER A 27 19.21 -3.83 5.57
N THR A 28 19.33 -3.02 4.52
CA THR A 28 19.48 -3.50 3.13
C THR A 28 20.90 -3.89 2.74
N GLY A 29 21.90 -3.50 3.53
CA GLY A 29 23.33 -3.58 3.15
C GLY A 29 23.80 -2.44 2.26
N PHE A 30 22.92 -1.50 1.89
CA PHE A 30 23.23 -0.27 1.18
C PHE A 30 22.93 0.95 2.06
N PRO A 31 23.66 2.06 1.92
CA PRO A 31 23.44 3.28 2.71
C PRO A 31 22.27 4.10 2.15
N LEU A 32 21.09 3.49 2.03
CA LEU A 32 19.89 4.17 1.52
C LEU A 32 19.38 5.18 2.55
N THR A 33 19.18 6.42 2.12
CA THR A 33 18.59 7.47 2.94
C THR A 33 17.11 7.67 2.59
N GLY A 34 16.37 8.34 3.47
CA GLY A 34 14.99 8.75 3.17
C GLY A 34 14.90 9.63 1.91
N ASN A 35 15.92 10.46 1.63
CA ASN A 35 15.95 11.28 0.42
C ASN A 35 16.15 10.44 -0.85
N ASP A 36 16.95 9.37 -0.78
CA ASP A 36 17.11 8.42 -1.88
C ASP A 36 15.77 7.74 -2.18
N GLN A 37 15.04 7.33 -1.13
CA GLN A 37 13.73 6.72 -1.26
C GLN A 37 12.70 7.70 -1.85
N LEU A 38 12.62 8.93 -1.34
CA LEU A 38 11.74 9.97 -1.88
C LEU A 38 12.00 10.21 -3.37
N ALA A 39 13.28 10.33 -3.75
CA ALA A 39 13.67 10.56 -5.14
C ALA A 39 13.27 9.37 -6.03
N TYR A 40 13.50 8.14 -5.57
CA TYR A 40 13.16 6.94 -6.31
C TYR A 40 11.65 6.72 -6.44
N ASN A 41 10.88 6.96 -5.38
CA ASN A 41 9.42 6.79 -5.37
C ASN A 41 8.74 7.80 -6.30
N ARG A 42 9.22 9.06 -6.31
CA ARG A 42 8.79 10.08 -7.30
C ARG A 42 9.17 9.70 -8.72
N PHE A 43 10.36 9.14 -8.93
CA PHE A 43 10.77 8.62 -10.23
C PHE A 43 9.83 7.49 -10.71
N LEU A 44 9.48 6.53 -9.85
CA LEU A 44 8.56 5.44 -10.20
C LEU A 44 7.18 5.98 -10.62
N SER A 45 6.61 6.89 -9.82
CA SER A 45 5.33 7.52 -10.13
C SER A 45 5.36 8.24 -11.49
N ALA A 46 6.35 9.11 -11.71
CA ALA A 46 6.49 9.85 -12.97
C ALA A 46 6.66 8.91 -14.18
N GLN A 47 7.37 7.80 -14.02
CA GLN A 47 7.53 6.80 -15.07
C GLN A 47 6.24 6.00 -15.33
N ALA A 48 5.45 5.68 -14.31
CA ALA A 48 4.15 5.05 -14.50
C ALA A 48 3.17 5.99 -15.22
N HIS A 49 3.08 7.25 -14.77
CA HIS A 49 2.18 8.25 -15.36
C HIS A 49 2.51 8.58 -16.82
N SER A 50 3.80 8.68 -17.18
CA SER A 50 4.19 8.88 -18.60
C SER A 50 3.77 7.73 -19.53
N ARG A 51 3.40 6.59 -18.95
CA ARG A 51 2.88 5.40 -19.62
C ARG A 51 1.37 5.22 -19.47
N LYS A 52 0.69 6.17 -18.84
CA LYS A 52 -0.75 6.12 -18.50
C LYS A 52 -1.11 4.96 -17.57
N LEU A 53 -0.18 4.53 -16.73
CA LEU A 53 -0.44 3.58 -15.65
C LEU A 53 -0.72 4.35 -14.36
N ALA A 54 -1.77 3.96 -13.63
CA ALA A 54 -1.89 4.34 -12.23
C ALA A 54 -0.80 3.66 -11.40
N ILE A 55 -0.43 4.23 -10.25
CA ILE A 55 0.57 3.65 -9.36
C ILE A 55 0.21 3.79 -7.89
N GLY A 56 0.40 2.69 -7.16
CA GLY A 56 0.26 2.61 -5.71
C GLY A 56 1.57 2.90 -4.98
N LEU A 57 1.51 3.67 -3.90
CA LEU A 57 2.60 3.71 -2.92
C LEU A 57 2.42 2.53 -1.97
N LYS A 58 3.41 1.65 -1.93
CA LYS A 58 3.43 0.50 -1.03
C LYS A 58 4.12 0.87 0.27
N ASN A 59 3.39 0.83 1.39
CA ASN A 59 3.89 1.18 2.73
C ASN A 59 4.57 2.56 2.74
N ASP A 60 5.86 2.64 3.12
CA ASP A 60 6.64 3.90 3.22
C ASP A 60 5.97 4.95 4.13
N ILE A 61 5.58 4.50 5.33
CA ILE A 61 4.70 5.22 6.26
C ILE A 61 5.25 6.60 6.64
N ASP A 62 6.56 6.71 6.91
CA ASP A 62 7.13 8.00 7.34
C ASP A 62 7.17 9.04 6.21
N GLN A 63 6.93 8.64 4.96
CA GLN A 63 7.00 9.52 3.80
C GLN A 63 5.65 9.80 3.14
N LEU A 64 4.54 9.31 3.72
CA LEU A 64 3.19 9.45 3.17
C LEU A 64 2.85 10.92 2.81
N ASP A 65 3.12 11.86 3.71
CA ASP A 65 2.82 13.30 3.49
C ASP A 65 3.60 13.90 2.30
N TYR A 66 4.79 13.38 2.00
CA TYR A 66 5.63 13.87 0.89
C TYR A 66 5.32 13.20 -0.45
N LEU A 67 4.72 12.01 -0.42
CA LEU A 67 4.53 11.15 -1.58
C LEU A 67 3.07 11.02 -2.01
N ALA A 68 2.09 11.24 -1.12
CA ALA A 68 0.68 11.07 -1.43
C ALA A 68 0.22 11.90 -2.65
N VAL A 69 0.82 13.07 -2.87
CA VAL A 69 0.54 13.91 -4.06
C VAL A 69 0.99 13.27 -5.38
N SER A 70 2.03 12.42 -5.34
CA SER A 70 2.63 11.80 -6.53
C SER A 70 1.99 10.47 -6.92
N PHE A 71 1.32 9.78 -6.01
CA PHE A 71 0.74 8.45 -6.26
C PHE A 71 -0.78 8.52 -6.44
N ASP A 72 -1.39 7.52 -7.08
CA ASP A 72 -2.83 7.50 -7.35
C ASP A 72 -3.62 6.83 -6.22
N PHE A 73 -2.98 5.90 -5.51
CA PHE A 73 -3.53 5.17 -4.38
C PHE A 73 -2.39 4.71 -3.45
N ALA A 74 -2.74 4.16 -2.30
CA ALA A 74 -1.79 3.47 -1.43
C ALA A 74 -2.15 2.00 -1.29
N VAL A 75 -1.13 1.15 -1.14
CA VAL A 75 -1.25 -0.24 -0.73
C VAL A 75 -0.54 -0.35 0.62
N ASN A 76 -1.26 -0.78 1.64
CA ASN A 76 -0.72 -0.95 2.98
C ASN A 76 -0.80 -2.39 3.44
N GLU A 77 0.20 -2.84 4.16
CA GLU A 77 0.14 -4.05 4.96
C GLU A 77 0.10 -3.70 6.46
N GLN A 78 -0.92 -4.19 7.17
CA GLN A 78 -0.99 -4.28 8.63
C GLN A 78 -1.06 -2.97 9.42
N CYS A 79 -1.61 -1.89 8.86
CA CYS A 79 -1.63 -0.61 9.58
C CYS A 79 -2.51 -0.68 10.83
N HIS A 80 -3.53 -1.56 10.89
CA HIS A 80 -4.35 -1.71 12.10
C HIS A 80 -3.63 -2.54 13.15
N GLU A 81 -2.82 -3.51 12.73
CA GLU A 81 -1.96 -4.28 13.61
C GLU A 81 -0.86 -3.42 14.24
N PHE A 82 -0.23 -2.54 13.45
CA PHE A 82 0.87 -1.68 13.92
C PHE A 82 0.43 -0.28 14.37
N ASN A 83 -0.87 0.02 14.33
CA ASN A 83 -1.45 1.32 14.71
C ASN A 83 -0.89 2.51 13.88
N GLU A 84 -0.76 2.30 12.57
CA GLU A 84 -0.18 3.24 11.61
C GLU A 84 -1.24 3.85 10.66
N CYS A 85 -2.50 3.38 10.74
CA CYS A 85 -3.54 3.78 9.77
C CYS A 85 -3.82 5.28 9.73
N ALA A 86 -3.55 6.00 10.83
CA ALA A 86 -3.73 7.45 10.89
C ALA A 86 -2.89 8.20 9.85
N GLY A 87 -1.70 7.70 9.49
CA GLY A 87 -0.82 8.32 8.49
C GLY A 87 -1.44 8.35 7.09
N TYR A 88 -2.28 7.36 6.77
CA TYR A 88 -2.95 7.26 5.47
C TYR A 88 -4.03 8.32 5.22
N ARG A 89 -4.30 9.19 6.20
CA ARG A 89 -5.03 10.44 5.97
C ARG A 89 -4.37 11.31 4.88
N ALA A 90 -3.06 11.18 4.66
CA ALA A 90 -2.36 11.81 3.55
C ALA A 90 -2.98 11.47 2.18
N PHE A 91 -3.49 10.24 2.01
CA PHE A 91 -4.17 9.80 0.79
C PHE A 91 -5.67 10.07 0.83
N THR A 92 -6.34 9.67 1.91
CA THR A 92 -7.82 9.74 1.97
C THR A 92 -8.34 11.19 1.97
N SER A 93 -7.59 12.15 2.53
CA SER A 93 -7.93 13.57 2.45
C SER A 93 -7.84 14.16 1.04
N LEU A 94 -7.05 13.53 0.16
CA LEU A 94 -6.96 13.84 -1.27
C LEU A 94 -7.97 13.04 -2.11
N ASN A 95 -8.91 12.34 -1.46
CA ASN A 95 -9.87 11.43 -2.08
C ASN A 95 -9.19 10.30 -2.88
N LYS A 96 -7.98 9.89 -2.46
CA LYS A 96 -7.25 8.76 -3.04
C LYS A 96 -7.50 7.50 -2.21
N PRO A 97 -7.77 6.35 -2.85
CA PRO A 97 -8.08 5.12 -2.13
C PRO A 97 -6.83 4.56 -1.44
N VAL A 98 -7.06 3.90 -0.31
CA VAL A 98 -6.04 3.17 0.44
C VAL A 98 -6.50 1.73 0.56
N LEU A 99 -5.72 0.82 -0.01
CA LEU A 99 -5.96 -0.61 -0.07
C LEU A 99 -5.16 -1.26 1.05
N ASN A 100 -5.81 -1.58 2.17
CA ASN A 100 -5.16 -2.16 3.34
C ASN A 100 -5.31 -3.69 3.36
N ILE A 101 -4.26 -4.39 3.77
CA ILE A 101 -4.23 -5.84 3.92
C ILE A 101 -3.84 -6.18 5.36
N GLU A 102 -4.59 -7.06 6.01
CA GLU A 102 -4.27 -7.60 7.34
C GLU A 102 -4.08 -9.12 7.28
N TYR A 103 -3.15 -9.65 8.09
CA TYR A 103 -2.76 -11.07 8.02
C TYR A 103 -3.01 -11.86 9.31
N GLN A 104 -3.32 -11.21 10.43
CA GLN A 104 -3.41 -11.93 11.70
C GLN A 104 -4.57 -12.94 11.73
N LYS A 105 -4.26 -14.12 12.25
CA LYS A 105 -5.22 -15.22 12.45
C LYS A 105 -6.45 -14.81 13.27
N ARG A 106 -6.33 -13.85 14.20
CA ARG A 106 -7.47 -13.35 15.00
C ARG A 106 -8.58 -12.77 14.14
N TYR A 107 -8.25 -12.18 12.99
CA TYR A 107 -9.25 -11.66 12.07
C TYR A 107 -9.91 -12.80 11.28
N VAL A 108 -9.13 -13.81 10.88
CA VAL A 108 -9.65 -15.00 10.18
C VAL A 108 -10.63 -15.79 11.06
N ASP A 109 -10.25 -16.05 12.30
CA ASP A 109 -11.08 -16.79 13.26
C ASP A 109 -12.18 -15.92 13.88
N ASN A 110 -12.18 -14.62 13.57
CA ASN A 110 -13.00 -13.58 14.20
C ASN A 110 -13.00 -13.66 15.75
N THR A 111 -11.84 -13.96 16.33
CA THR A 111 -11.67 -14.10 17.78
C THR A 111 -12.10 -12.82 18.48
N ASN A 112 -13.02 -12.92 19.44
CA ASN A 112 -13.58 -11.77 20.16
C ASN A 112 -14.11 -10.66 19.23
N TYR A 113 -14.73 -11.03 18.10
CA TYR A 113 -15.26 -10.09 17.10
C TYR A 113 -14.20 -9.19 16.45
N ALA A 114 -12.93 -9.62 16.41
CA ALA A 114 -11.83 -8.83 15.87
C ALA A 114 -12.03 -8.44 14.39
N PHE A 115 -12.63 -9.30 13.56
CA PHE A 115 -12.92 -8.95 12.16
C PHE A 115 -14.00 -7.88 12.06
N ASN A 116 -15.05 -7.97 12.88
CA ASN A 116 -16.10 -6.96 12.91
C ASN A 116 -15.54 -5.60 13.35
N ALA A 117 -14.70 -5.58 14.39
CA ALA A 117 -14.04 -4.39 14.88
C ALA A 117 -13.10 -3.78 13.83
N LEU A 118 -12.30 -4.61 13.16
CA LEU A 118 -11.44 -4.20 12.04
C LEU A 118 -12.26 -3.54 10.94
N CYS A 119 -13.34 -4.16 10.50
CA CYS A 119 -14.15 -3.62 9.41
C CYS A 119 -14.88 -2.33 9.79
N ALA A 120 -15.34 -2.19 11.04
CA ALA A 120 -15.90 -0.93 11.53
C ALA A 120 -14.84 0.18 11.53
N LYS A 121 -13.62 -0.12 11.96
CA LYS A 121 -12.50 0.82 11.99
C LYS A 121 -12.07 1.25 10.59
N ALA A 122 -11.86 0.29 9.67
CA ALA A 122 -11.50 0.54 8.29
C ALA A 122 -12.49 1.49 7.59
N ARG A 123 -13.81 1.26 7.75
CA ARG A 123 -14.85 2.15 7.20
C ARG A 123 -14.78 3.56 7.79
N SER A 124 -14.54 3.69 9.09
CA SER A 124 -14.41 5.00 9.73
C SER A 124 -13.17 5.79 9.26
N GLU A 125 -12.16 5.09 8.75
CA GLU A 125 -10.90 5.67 8.26
C GLU A 125 -10.85 5.81 6.73
N ASN A 126 -11.94 5.45 6.05
CA ASN A 126 -12.05 5.43 4.58
C ASN A 126 -10.99 4.51 3.92
N LEU A 127 -10.71 3.37 4.54
CA LEU A 127 -9.79 2.34 4.04
C LEU A 127 -10.57 1.17 3.45
N ARG A 128 -10.08 0.62 2.33
CA ARG A 128 -10.59 -0.62 1.74
C ARG A 128 -9.74 -1.78 2.26
N THR A 129 -10.25 -2.51 3.23
CA THR A 129 -9.47 -3.53 3.96
C THR A 129 -9.85 -4.95 3.55
N LEU A 130 -8.83 -5.76 3.28
CA LEU A 130 -8.92 -7.21 3.14
C LEU A 130 -8.16 -7.92 4.26
N VAL A 131 -8.63 -9.10 4.66
CA VAL A 131 -7.84 -10.07 5.42
C VAL A 131 -7.47 -11.20 4.47
N LEU A 132 -6.16 -11.41 4.29
CA LEU A 132 -5.59 -12.34 3.30
C LEU A 132 -4.61 -13.33 3.96
N PRO A 133 -4.29 -14.45 3.31
CA PRO A 133 -3.15 -15.28 3.70
C PRO A 133 -1.85 -14.50 3.45
N LEU A 134 -0.86 -14.66 4.34
CA LEU A 134 0.45 -14.01 4.20
C LEU A 134 1.13 -14.35 2.87
N LEU A 135 0.91 -15.56 2.34
CA LEU A 135 1.43 -15.98 1.04
C LEU A 135 0.76 -15.30 -0.15
N LEU A 136 -0.34 -14.58 0.06
CA LEU A 136 -1.17 -13.97 -0.98
C LEU A 136 -1.59 -14.96 -2.07
N ASP A 137 -1.82 -16.23 -1.68
CA ASP A 137 -2.10 -17.36 -2.57
C ASP A 137 -3.59 -17.57 -2.86
N GLY A 138 -4.46 -16.76 -2.25
CA GLY A 138 -5.91 -16.86 -2.41
C GLY A 138 -6.55 -18.03 -1.67
N SER A 139 -5.85 -18.69 -0.75
CA SER A 139 -6.43 -19.74 0.12
C SER A 139 -7.62 -19.24 0.95
N PHE A 140 -7.67 -17.95 1.25
CA PHE A 140 -8.87 -17.26 1.68
C PHE A 140 -8.86 -15.78 1.26
N ARG A 141 -10.04 -15.14 1.27
CA ARG A 141 -10.21 -13.71 1.04
C ARG A 141 -11.41 -13.19 1.81
N MET A 142 -11.18 -12.37 2.85
CA MET A 142 -12.26 -11.75 3.62
C MET A 142 -12.23 -10.23 3.37
N SER A 143 -13.39 -9.65 3.05
CA SER A 143 -13.52 -8.24 2.71
C SER A 143 -14.39 -7.51 3.72
N CYS A 144 -14.00 -6.27 4.04
CA CYS A 144 -14.77 -5.37 4.91
C CYS A 144 -15.81 -4.52 4.18
N ASP A 145 -15.95 -4.70 2.86
CA ASP A 145 -16.84 -3.96 1.97
C ASP A 145 -18.20 -4.67 1.75
#